data_AF-A0A944ZVI9-F1
#
_entry.id   AF-A0A944ZVI9-F1
#
_cell.length_a   1.000
_cell.length_b   1.000
_cell.length_c   1.000
_cell.angle_alpha   90.00
_cell.angle_beta   90.00
_cell.angle_gamma   90.00
#
_symmetry.space_group_name_H-M   'P 1'
#
loop_
_entity.id
_entity.type
_entity.pdbx_description
1 polymer ?
#
loop_
_entity_poly.entity_id
_entity_poly.type
_entity_poly.pdbx_seq_one_letter_code
_entity_poly.pdbx_strand_id
1 'polypeptide(L)'
;MTEDKPVTVEEVRSAQENLKNGITLHEKKSFKESIEEFKKAAMTHPFDSKHVEDLGTKLKSGSYKLQQESIAYMGCAAVHLNRLIQGLEEGQKQEVPVDDSLMNAFKGW
;
A
#
# COMPACT_ATOMS: atom_id res chain seq x y z
N MET A 1 -5.11 9.70 -17.87
CA MET A 1 -3.72 9.28 -18.10
C MET A 1 -2.88 10.10 -17.15
N THR A 2 -2.60 9.57 -15.96
CA THR A 2 -1.59 10.17 -15.08
C THR A 2 -0.27 10.06 -15.81
N GLU A 3 0.39 11.20 -15.96
CA GLU A 3 1.68 11.35 -16.66
C GLU A 3 2.67 10.28 -16.16
N ASP A 4 3.41 9.69 -17.10
CA ASP A 4 4.44 8.65 -16.94
C ASP A 4 5.67 9.20 -16.19
N LYS A 5 5.44 9.77 -15.00
CA LYS A 5 6.51 10.30 -14.15
C LYS A 5 7.26 9.11 -13.57
N PRO A 6 8.61 9.13 -13.62
CA PRO A 6 9.40 8.06 -13.03
C PRO A 6 9.12 7.99 -11.53
N VAL A 7 9.08 6.76 -11.01
CA VAL A 7 8.98 6.52 -9.57
C VAL A 7 10.23 7.06 -8.89
N THR A 8 10.04 7.70 -7.75
CA THR A 8 11.12 8.27 -6.94
C THR A 8 11.33 7.48 -5.66
N VAL A 9 12.56 7.57 -5.12
CA VAL A 9 12.93 6.97 -3.83
C VAL A 9 12.04 7.50 -2.70
N GLU A 10 11.71 8.79 -2.73
CA GLU A 10 10.84 9.46 -1.76
C GLU A 10 9.40 8.93 -1.78
N GLU A 11 8.84 8.65 -2.95
CA GLU A 11 7.53 8.01 -3.08
C GLU A 11 7.53 6.62 -2.46
N VAL A 12 8.58 5.81 -2.72
CA VAL A 12 8.68 4.48 -2.12
C VAL A 12 8.82 4.58 -0.59
N ARG A 13 9.66 5.49 -0.07
CA ARG A 13 9.81 5.71 1.38
C ARG A 13 8.49 6.13 2.02
N SER A 14 7.76 7.06 1.39
CA SER A 14 6.46 7.52 1.89
C SER A 14 5.42 6.40 1.89
N ALA A 15 5.34 5.61 0.82
CA ALA A 15 4.43 4.47 0.75
C ALA A 15 4.75 3.40 1.81
N GLN A 16 6.04 3.12 2.04
CA GLN A 16 6.49 2.22 3.10
C GLN A 16 6.13 2.72 4.50
N GLU A 17 6.33 4.01 4.78
CA GLU A 17 5.99 4.61 6.07
C GLU A 17 4.49 4.52 6.34
N ASN A 18 3.65 4.91 5.37
CA ASN A 18 2.20 4.78 5.48
C ASN A 18 1.78 3.31 5.69
N LEU A 19 2.39 2.36 4.98
CA LEU A 19 2.10 0.94 5.16
C LEU A 19 2.48 0.44 6.57
N LYS A 20 3.65 0.81 7.10
CA LYS A 20 4.08 0.47 8.46
C LYS A 20 3.18 1.09 9.53
N ASN A 21 2.78 2.35 9.35
CA ASN A 21 1.83 3.02 10.23
C ASN A 21 0.46 2.33 10.21
N GLY A 22 -0.02 1.96 9.02
CA GLY A 22 -1.26 1.21 8.85
C GLY A 22 -1.24 -0.15 9.56
N ILE A 23 -0.15 -0.91 9.45
CA ILE A 23 0.04 -2.19 10.17
C ILE A 23 -0.02 -1.97 11.68
N THR A 24 0.73 -0.99 12.20
CA THR A 24 0.75 -0.66 13.62
C THR A 24 -0.64 -0.28 14.15
N LEU A 25 -1.41 0.48 13.37
CA LEU A 25 -2.79 0.86 13.71
C LEU A 25 -3.74 -0.33 13.66
N HIS A 26 -3.58 -1.22 12.68
CA HIS A 26 -4.36 -2.46 12.58
C HIS A 26 -4.16 -3.35 13.81
N GLU A 27 -2.91 -3.55 14.23
CA GLU A 27 -2.57 -4.33 15.43
C GLU A 27 -3.18 -3.74 16.70
N LYS A 28 -3.27 -2.40 16.78
CA LYS A 28 -3.96 -1.67 17.86
C LYS A 28 -5.48 -1.66 17.73
N LYS A 29 -6.05 -2.30 16.70
CA LYS A 29 -7.48 -2.34 16.37
C LYS A 29 -8.07 -0.98 15.97
N SER A 30 -7.22 -0.01 15.64
CA SER A 30 -7.58 1.30 15.07
C SER A 30 -7.86 1.15 13.57
N PHE A 31 -8.92 0.40 13.25
CA PHE A 31 -9.12 -0.07 11.87
C PHE A 31 -9.45 1.07 10.90
N LYS A 32 -10.15 2.13 11.32
CA LYS A 32 -10.45 3.26 10.42
C LYS A 32 -9.18 3.99 10.03
N GLU A 33 -8.35 4.30 11.02
CA GLU A 33 -7.06 4.98 10.82
C GLU A 33 -6.12 4.10 9.99
N SER A 34 -6.07 2.79 10.25
CA SER A 34 -5.25 1.87 9.44
C SER A 34 -5.65 1.88 7.95
N ILE A 35 -6.95 1.93 7.65
CA ILE A 35 -7.46 1.98 6.27
C ILE A 35 -7.02 3.27 5.58
N GLU A 36 -7.05 4.41 6.28
CA GLU A 36 -6.61 5.68 5.69
C GLU A 36 -5.11 5.66 5.39
N GLU A 37 -4.28 5.10 6.27
CA GLU A 37 -2.84 4.94 6.00
C GLU A 37 -2.57 3.98 4.82
N PHE A 38 -3.29 2.85 4.74
CA PHE A 38 -3.16 1.95 3.60
C PHE A 38 -3.59 2.60 2.27
N LYS A 39 -4.66 3.40 2.28
CA LYS A 39 -5.07 4.17 1.09
C LYS A 39 -3.99 5.18 0.69
N LYS A 40 -3.39 5.91 1.64
CA LYS A 40 -2.28 6.84 1.34
C LYS A 40 -1.12 6.11 0.66
N ALA A 41 -0.72 4.95 1.18
CA ALA A 41 0.34 4.13 0.58
C ALA A 41 -0.01 3.68 -0.85
N ALA A 42 -1.24 3.21 -1.09
CA ALA A 42 -1.68 2.79 -2.42
C ALA A 42 -1.83 3.97 -3.40
N MET A 43 -2.08 5.18 -2.89
CA MET A 43 -2.30 6.39 -3.69
C MET A 43 -1.04 7.23 -3.89
N THR A 44 0.13 6.82 -3.35
CA THR A 44 1.38 7.58 -3.49
C THR A 44 1.80 7.71 -4.96
N HIS A 45 1.66 6.64 -5.75
CA HIS A 45 1.87 6.65 -7.19
C HIS A 45 0.92 5.63 -7.85
N PRO A 46 -0.34 6.00 -8.08
CA PRO A 46 -1.36 5.06 -8.51
C PRO A 46 -1.14 4.68 -9.97
N PHE A 47 -0.80 3.41 -10.22
CA PHE A 47 -0.76 2.84 -11.57
C PHE A 47 -2.16 2.71 -12.18
N ASP A 48 -3.18 2.63 -11.34
CA ASP A 48 -4.59 2.72 -11.69
C ASP A 48 -5.31 3.56 -10.63
N SER A 49 -5.75 4.75 -11.03
CA SER A 49 -6.41 5.72 -10.15
C SER A 49 -7.77 5.22 -9.63
N LYS A 50 -8.38 4.22 -10.27
CA LYS A 50 -9.69 3.67 -9.87
C LYS A 50 -9.56 2.45 -8.96
N HIS A 51 -8.42 1.76 -8.95
CA HIS A 51 -8.28 0.50 -8.22
C HIS A 51 -8.62 0.61 -6.73
N VAL A 52 -8.19 1.69 -6.05
CA VAL A 52 -8.50 1.93 -4.64
C VAL A 52 -9.99 2.24 -4.42
N GLU A 53 -10.61 2.98 -5.34
CA GLU A 53 -12.03 3.33 -5.30
C GLU A 53 -12.92 2.11 -5.56
N ASP A 54 -12.57 1.30 -6.56
CA ASP A 54 -13.26 0.06 -6.92
C ASP A 54 -13.20 -0.96 -5.79
N LEU A 55 -12.03 -1.11 -5.14
CA LEU A 55 -11.90 -1.92 -3.93
C LEU A 55 -12.84 -1.42 -2.83
N GLY A 56 -12.87 -0.11 -2.58
CA GLY A 56 -13.75 0.49 -1.58
C GLY A 56 -15.23 0.27 -1.86
N THR A 57 -15.65 0.35 -3.13
CA THR A 57 -17.02 0.08 -3.56
C THR A 57 -17.39 -1.39 -3.33
N LYS A 58 -16.49 -2.32 -3.69
CA LYS A 58 -16.69 -3.77 -3.49
C LYS A 58 -16.74 -4.16 -2.01
N LEU A 59 -15.92 -3.53 -1.17
CA LEU A 59 -15.94 -3.78 0.27
C LEU A 59 -17.25 -3.32 0.91
N LYS A 60 -17.70 -2.10 0.58
CA LYS A 60 -18.98 -1.55 1.09
C LYS A 60 -20.18 -2.38 0.68
N SER A 61 -20.23 -2.88 -0.56
CA SER A 61 -21.34 -3.72 -1.03
C SER A 61 -21.32 -5.14 -0.44
N GLY A 62 -20.14 -5.65 -0.10
CA GLY A 62 -19.95 -6.99 0.46
C GLY A 62 -20.29 -7.14 1.95
N SER A 63 -20.64 -6.06 2.66
CA SER A 63 -20.97 -6.08 4.10
C SER A 63 -19.86 -6.65 4.99
N TYR A 64 -18.59 -6.37 4.67
CA TYR A 64 -17.44 -6.84 5.45
C TYR A 64 -17.31 -6.10 6.78
N LYS A 65 -16.70 -6.75 7.76
CA LYS A 65 -16.31 -6.08 9.02
C LYS A 65 -15.14 -5.13 8.74
N LEU A 66 -15.07 -4.05 9.50
CA LEU A 66 -14.00 -3.05 9.37
C LEU A 66 -12.58 -3.64 9.48
N GLN A 67 -12.39 -4.69 10.29
CA GLN A 67 -11.13 -5.43 10.35
C GLN A 67 -10.78 -6.11 9.02
N GLN A 68 -11.75 -6.71 8.34
CA GLN A 68 -11.56 -7.37 7.04
C GLN A 68 -11.31 -6.34 5.94
N GLU A 69 -12.02 -5.20 5.97
CA GLU A 69 -11.74 -4.08 5.07
C GLU A 69 -10.30 -3.58 5.25
N SER A 70 -9.84 -3.43 6.50
CA SER A 70 -8.47 -3.04 6.80
C SER A 70 -7.44 -4.02 6.24
N ILE A 71 -7.65 -5.34 6.36
CA ILE A 71 -6.79 -6.37 5.74
C ILE A 71 -6.80 -6.25 4.21
N ALA A 72 -7.96 -6.00 3.61
CA ALA A 72 -8.06 -5.84 2.16
C ALA A 72 -7.29 -4.61 1.66
N TYR A 73 -7.40 -3.47 2.36
CA TYR A 73 -6.61 -2.27 2.03
C TYR A 73 -5.12 -2.48 2.31
N MET A 74 -4.74 -3.24 3.33
CA MET A 74 -3.33 -3.63 3.57
C MET A 74 -2.75 -4.39 2.37
N GLY A 75 -3.49 -5.39 1.86
CA GLY A 75 -3.09 -6.13 0.66
C GLY A 75 -3.00 -5.25 -0.58
N CYS A 76 -3.94 -4.31 -0.74
CA CYS A 76 -3.89 -3.32 -1.81
C CYS A 76 -2.62 -2.46 -1.71
N ALA A 77 -2.37 -1.84 -0.56
CA ALA A 77 -1.18 -1.04 -0.30
C ALA A 77 0.13 -1.82 -0.57
N ALA A 78 0.19 -3.08 -0.16
CA ALA A 78 1.32 -3.96 -0.41
C ALA A 78 1.61 -4.17 -1.90
N VAL A 79 0.58 -4.50 -2.69
CA VAL A 79 0.72 -4.70 -4.14
C VAL A 79 1.16 -3.42 -4.84
N HIS A 80 0.59 -2.28 -4.45
CA HIS A 80 0.98 -0.97 -4.99
C HIS A 80 2.42 -0.59 -4.60
N LEU A 81 2.83 -0.83 -3.36
CA LEU A 81 4.21 -0.62 -2.92
C LEU A 81 5.20 -1.51 -3.68
N ASN A 82 4.87 -2.79 -3.90
CA ASN A 82 5.73 -3.67 -4.69
C ASN A 82 5.90 -3.17 -6.13
N ARG A 83 4.83 -2.64 -6.73
CA ARG A 83 4.90 -2.06 -8.08
C ARG A 83 5.72 -0.77 -8.13
N LEU A 84 5.60 0.07 -7.10
CA LEU A 84 6.46 1.22 -6.87
C LEU A 84 7.95 0.83 -6.83
N ILE A 85 8.31 -0.17 -6.01
CA ILE A 85 9.69 -0.68 -5.91
C ILE A 85 10.21 -1.20 -7.25
N GLN A 86 9.37 -1.90 -8.02
CA GLN A 86 9.72 -2.40 -9.36
C GLN A 86 9.96 -1.26 -10.37
N GLY A 87 9.38 -0.08 -10.15
CA GLY A 87 9.56 1.11 -10.97
C GLY A 87 10.84 1.90 -10.69
N LEU A 88 11.57 1.60 -9.60
CA LEU A 88 12.87 2.20 -9.31
C LEU A 88 13.99 1.60 -10.17
N GLU A 89 15.01 2.40 -10.47
CA GLU A 89 16.26 1.91 -11.03
C GLU A 89 17.04 1.04 -10.02
N GLU A 90 17.87 0.12 -10.50
CA GLU A 90 18.62 -0.81 -9.63
C GLU A 90 19.48 -0.12 -8.57
N GLY A 91 20.07 1.04 -8.89
CA GLY A 91 20.83 1.83 -7.91
C GLY A 91 19.94 2.42 -6.80
N GLN A 92 18.74 2.88 -7.17
CA GLN A 92 17.77 3.48 -6.25
C GLN A 92 17.14 2.45 -5.31
N LYS A 93 16.97 1.20 -5.76
CA LYS A 93 16.46 0.10 -4.91
C LYS A 93 17.33 -0.14 -3.68
N GLN A 94 18.64 0.14 -3.77
CA GLN A 94 19.57 -0.01 -2.64
C GLN A 94 19.40 1.11 -1.59
N GLU A 95 18.83 2.25 -1.97
CA GLU A 95 18.59 3.40 -1.08
C GLU A 95 17.31 3.28 -0.24
N VAL A 96 16.49 2.29 -0.58
CA VAL A 96 15.25 1.97 0.13
C VAL A 96 15.42 0.56 0.68
N PRO A 97 15.91 0.37 1.93
CA PRO A 97 15.92 -0.93 2.55
C PRO A 97 14.47 -1.39 2.70
N VAL A 98 14.01 -2.19 1.73
CA VAL A 98 12.71 -2.82 1.81
C VAL A 98 12.80 -3.79 2.95
N ASP A 99 11.93 -3.60 3.93
CA ASP A 99 11.89 -4.44 5.10
C ASP A 99 11.67 -5.90 4.66
N ASP A 100 12.68 -6.74 4.83
CA ASP A 100 12.62 -8.16 4.43
C ASP A 100 11.43 -8.86 5.09
N SER A 101 10.99 -8.40 6.27
CA SER A 101 9.79 -8.91 6.93
C SER A 101 8.51 -8.60 6.14
N LEU A 102 8.40 -7.41 5.53
CA LEU A 102 7.29 -7.07 4.63
C LEU A 102 7.35 -7.93 3.37
N MET A 103 8.52 -8.03 2.72
CA MET A 103 8.67 -8.82 1.49
C MET A 103 8.35 -10.30 1.71
N ASN A 104 8.77 -10.86 2.84
CA ASN A 104 8.45 -12.24 3.20
C ASN A 104 6.98 -12.42 3.58
N ALA A 105 6.33 -11.42 4.19
CA ALA A 105 4.89 -11.46 4.43
C ALA A 105 4.09 -11.49 3.11
N PHE A 106 4.56 -10.81 2.05
CA PHE A 106 3.90 -10.78 0.74
C PHE A 106 4.14 -12.02 -0.13
N LYS A 107 5.27 -12.72 0.02
CA LYS A 107 5.53 -13.98 -0.71
C LYS A 107 4.51 -15.08 -0.41
N GLY A 108 3.78 -14.98 0.70
CA GLY A 108 2.75 -15.94 1.09
C GLY A 108 1.33 -15.60 0.63
N TRP A 109 1.14 -14.49 -0.11
CA TRP A 109 -0.15 -14.00 -0.58
C TRP A 109 -0.33 -14.18 -2.08
#